data_AF-A0A957RVN0-F1
#
_entry.id   AF-A0A957RVN0-F1
#
_cell.length_a   1.000
_cell.length_b   1.000
_cell.length_c   1.000
_cell.angle_alpha   90.00
_cell.angle_beta   90.00
_cell.angle_gamma   90.00
#
_symmetry.space_group_name_H-M   'P 1'
#
loop_
_entity.id
_entity.type
_entity.pdbx_description
1 polymer ?
#
loop_
_entity_poly.entity_id
_entity_poly.type
_entity_poly.pdbx_seq_one_letter_code
_entity_poly.pdbx_strand_id
1 'polypeptide(L)'
;MKPAKQAIGEMTAARRADKEFAISTTGGARPVSVRTLHTWAHDIVGDAINGFQLTRVRSGVETLLAAAGVPRDVRGHLQSHDLTGVQARHYDGHDYMREKRQALEIVVKVICEARPAASWTAWLRSDFEVEGSVSPPTLASPLVGVGEPASSSRVA
;
A
#
# COMPACT_ATOMS: atom_id res chain seq x y z
N MET A 1 32.05 3.73 -7.21
CA MET A 1 30.60 3.43 -7.23
C MET A 1 29.89 4.70 -6.77
N LYS A 2 28.82 5.15 -7.46
CA LYS A 2 28.11 6.39 -7.08
C LYS A 2 27.45 6.23 -5.70
N PRO A 3 27.35 7.30 -4.88
CA PRO A 3 26.71 7.22 -3.57
C PRO A 3 25.20 6.98 -3.69
N ALA A 4 24.66 6.11 -2.83
CA ALA A 4 23.26 5.66 -2.87
C ALA A 4 22.24 6.81 -2.90
N LYS A 5 22.47 7.85 -2.09
CA LYS A 5 21.59 9.04 -2.01
C LYS A 5 21.49 9.79 -3.34
N GLN A 6 22.59 9.89 -4.09
CA GLN A 6 22.61 10.55 -5.40
C GLN A 6 21.88 9.70 -6.45
N ALA A 7 22.11 8.39 -6.44
CA ALA A 7 21.49 7.48 -7.41
C ALA A 7 19.96 7.39 -7.26
N ILE A 8 19.44 7.48 -6.03
CA ILE A 8 17.99 7.54 -5.77
C ILE A 8 17.38 8.82 -6.33
N GLY A 9 18.06 9.97 -6.19
CA GLY A 9 17.60 11.23 -6.78
C GLY A 9 17.46 11.18 -8.29
N GLU A 10 18.38 10.49 -8.99
CA GLU A 10 18.33 10.27 -10.43
C GLU A 10 17.14 9.36 -10.85
N MET A 11 16.83 8.33 -10.04
CA MET A 11 15.68 7.44 -10.28
C MET A 11 14.34 8.20 -10.22
N THR A 12 14.18 9.15 -9.29
CA THR A 12 12.96 9.95 -9.16
C THR A 12 12.73 10.86 -10.39
N ALA A 13 13.81 11.37 -11.00
CA ALA A 13 13.73 12.22 -12.20
C ALA A 13 13.53 11.43 -13.51
N ALA A 14 13.74 10.12 -13.51
CA ALA A 14 13.79 9.32 -14.74
C ALA A 14 12.42 8.91 -15.31
N ARG A 15 11.29 9.09 -14.61
CA ARG A 15 9.96 8.64 -15.05
C ARG A 15 9.37 9.54 -16.16
N ARG A 16 9.59 9.17 -17.41
CA ARG A 16 8.75 9.54 -18.56
C ARG A 16 8.09 8.28 -19.10
N ALA A 17 6.85 8.37 -19.58
CA ALA A 17 6.00 7.26 -20.01
C ALA A 17 6.66 6.32 -21.04
N ASP A 18 7.71 6.76 -21.73
CA ASP A 18 8.38 6.04 -22.81
C ASP A 18 9.58 5.18 -22.37
N LYS A 19 9.72 4.85 -21.08
CA LYS A 19 10.89 4.13 -20.56
C LYS A 19 10.55 2.72 -20.10
N GLU A 20 11.34 1.75 -20.58
CA GLU A 20 11.17 0.32 -20.34
C GLU A 20 11.30 -0.06 -18.84
N PHE A 21 12.22 0.57 -18.11
CA PHE A 21 12.46 0.26 -16.69
C PHE A 21 12.23 1.47 -15.77
N ALA A 22 11.20 1.37 -14.91
CA ALA A 22 10.86 2.41 -13.93
C ALA A 22 11.91 2.61 -12.82
N ILE A 23 12.68 1.56 -12.50
CA ILE A 23 13.76 1.59 -11.50
C ILE A 23 15.09 1.44 -12.25
N SER A 24 15.70 2.56 -12.59
CA SER A 24 16.90 2.62 -13.44
C SER A 24 17.80 3.80 -13.10
N THR A 25 19.11 3.59 -13.09
CA THR A 25 20.12 4.68 -13.06
C THR A 25 20.56 5.13 -14.45
N THR A 26 20.16 4.43 -15.51
CA THR A 26 20.53 4.74 -16.89
C THR A 26 19.36 5.36 -17.64
N GLY A 27 18.54 6.12 -16.92
CA GLY A 27 17.37 6.78 -17.50
C GLY A 27 16.37 5.84 -18.15
N GLY A 28 16.23 4.60 -17.67
CA GLY A 28 15.22 3.65 -18.15
C GLY A 28 15.72 2.60 -19.15
N ALA A 29 16.98 2.69 -19.60
CA ALA A 29 17.56 1.73 -20.56
C ALA A 29 17.94 0.37 -19.94
N ARG A 30 18.24 0.34 -18.64
CA ARG A 30 18.61 -0.88 -17.90
C ARG A 30 18.02 -0.84 -16.51
N PRO A 31 17.50 -1.96 -15.98
CA PRO A 31 17.06 -2.02 -14.59
C PRO A 31 18.27 -1.90 -13.65
N VAL A 32 18.04 -1.35 -12.45
CA VAL A 32 19.02 -1.45 -11.36
C VAL A 32 19.19 -2.91 -10.96
N SER A 33 20.42 -3.37 -10.78
CA SER A 33 20.67 -4.74 -10.33
C SER A 33 20.21 -4.93 -8.88
N VAL A 34 19.71 -6.14 -8.55
CA VAL A 34 19.28 -6.48 -7.18
C VAL A 34 20.43 -6.31 -6.18
N ARG A 35 21.67 -6.64 -6.57
CA ARG A 35 22.87 -6.46 -5.74
C ARG A 35 23.12 -4.99 -5.41
N THR A 36 22.99 -4.11 -6.41
CA THR A 36 23.14 -2.66 -6.23
C THR A 36 22.07 -2.12 -5.29
N LEU A 37 20.82 -2.50 -5.50
CA LEU A 37 19.70 -2.10 -4.65
C LEU A 37 19.90 -2.54 -3.19
N HIS A 38 20.36 -3.78 -3.00
CA HIS A 38 20.68 -4.32 -1.68
C HIS A 38 21.80 -3.53 -0.98
N THR A 39 22.88 -3.24 -1.70
CA THR A 39 24.01 -2.45 -1.17
C THR A 39 23.55 -1.07 -0.72
N TRP A 40 22.78 -0.37 -1.57
CA TRP A 40 22.27 0.95 -1.22
C TRP A 40 21.31 0.95 -0.04
N ALA A 41 20.47 -0.08 0.08
CA ALA A 41 19.56 -0.20 1.22
C ALA A 41 20.35 -0.33 2.52
N HIS A 42 21.43 -1.12 2.54
CA HIS A 42 22.36 -1.20 3.66
C HIS A 42 23.04 0.13 3.95
N ASP A 43 23.57 0.81 2.93
CA ASP A 43 24.25 2.11 3.10
C ASP A 43 23.30 3.19 3.69
N ILE A 44 22.02 3.14 3.34
CA ILE A 44 21.01 4.11 3.81
C ILE A 44 20.60 3.83 5.25
N VAL A 45 20.40 2.56 5.59
CA VAL A 45 20.01 2.16 6.94
C VAL A 45 21.18 2.32 7.92
N GLY A 46 22.40 2.05 7.46
CA GLY A 46 23.59 2.05 8.31
C GLY A 46 23.39 1.15 9.53
N ASP A 47 23.75 1.66 10.71
CA ASP A 47 23.62 0.93 11.98
C ASP A 47 22.29 1.18 12.71
N ALA A 48 21.36 1.92 12.09
CA ALA A 48 20.08 2.27 12.72
C ALA A 48 19.20 1.04 13.00
N ILE A 49 19.35 -0.03 12.20
CA ILE A 49 18.62 -1.28 12.35
C ILE A 49 19.62 -2.43 12.34
N ASN A 50 19.88 -2.99 13.52
CA ASN A 50 20.76 -4.15 13.64
C ASN A 50 20.25 -5.33 12.81
N GLY A 51 21.12 -5.92 11.99
CA GLY A 51 20.78 -7.08 11.17
C GLY A 51 19.76 -6.79 10.06
N PHE A 52 19.69 -5.54 9.57
CA PHE A 52 18.81 -5.18 8.45
C PHE A 52 19.00 -6.10 7.24
N GLN A 53 17.89 -6.46 6.60
CA GLN A 53 17.88 -7.22 5.36
C GLN A 53 16.84 -6.61 4.43
N LEU A 54 17.19 -6.30 3.19
CA LEU A 54 16.25 -5.72 2.24
C LEU A 54 15.03 -6.62 2.01
N THR A 55 15.21 -7.93 2.07
CA THR A 55 14.12 -8.92 1.97
C THR A 55 13.09 -8.81 3.10
N ARG A 56 13.49 -8.32 4.28
CA ARG A 56 12.59 -8.13 5.43
C ARG A 56 11.60 -6.98 5.22
N VAL A 57 11.85 -6.07 4.28
CA VAL A 57 10.91 -4.98 3.96
C VAL A 57 9.53 -5.53 3.61
N ARG A 58 9.47 -6.62 2.83
CA ARG A 58 8.20 -7.27 2.48
C ARG A 58 7.45 -7.80 3.72
N SER A 59 8.14 -8.54 4.59
CA SER A 59 7.54 -9.02 5.85
C SER A 59 7.16 -7.89 6.82
N GLY A 60 7.87 -6.76 6.76
CA GLY A 60 7.52 -5.55 7.51
C GLY A 60 6.20 -4.95 7.02
N VAL A 61 6.01 -4.84 5.70
CA VAL A 61 4.74 -4.40 5.09
C VAL A 61 3.60 -5.35 5.46
N GLU A 62 3.82 -6.66 5.42
CA GLU A 62 2.84 -7.66 5.87
C GLU A 62 2.42 -7.44 7.33
N THR A 63 3.40 -7.25 8.21
CA THR A 63 3.16 -7.00 9.65
C THR A 63 2.40 -5.69 9.88
N LEU A 64 2.76 -4.64 9.14
CA LEU A 64 2.08 -3.34 9.18
C LEU A 64 0.61 -3.47 8.77
N LEU A 65 0.34 -4.15 7.65
CA LEU A 65 -1.02 -4.37 7.16
C LEU A 65 -1.83 -5.24 8.13
N ALA A 66 -1.22 -6.26 8.73
CA ALA A 66 -1.85 -7.08 9.75
C ALA A 66 -2.24 -6.26 10.99
N ALA A 67 -1.34 -5.39 11.46
CA ALA A 67 -1.60 -4.50 12.59
C ALA A 67 -2.70 -3.47 12.29
N ALA A 68 -2.86 -3.07 11.02
CA ALA A 68 -3.95 -2.21 10.56
C ALA A 68 -5.27 -2.96 10.35
N GLY A 69 -5.34 -4.27 10.64
CA GLY A 69 -6.55 -5.08 10.53
C GLY A 69 -6.88 -5.54 9.11
N VAL A 70 -5.94 -5.46 8.17
CA VAL A 70 -6.18 -5.93 6.79
C VAL A 70 -6.29 -7.46 6.78
N PRO A 71 -7.37 -8.02 6.20
CA PRO A 71 -7.57 -9.47 6.11
C PRO A 71 -6.40 -10.23 5.44
N ARG A 72 -6.20 -11.50 5.83
CA ARG A 72 -5.06 -12.32 5.36
C ARG A 72 -5.12 -12.63 3.87
N ASP A 73 -6.32 -12.90 3.35
CA ASP A 73 -6.61 -13.06 1.93
C ASP A 73 -6.23 -11.80 1.14
N VAL A 74 -6.67 -10.62 1.55
CA VAL A 74 -6.32 -9.34 0.89
C VAL A 74 -4.81 -9.12 0.88
N ARG A 75 -4.12 -9.38 2.00
CA ARG A 75 -2.65 -9.30 2.09
C ARG A 75 -1.96 -10.30 1.16
N GLY A 76 -2.46 -11.54 1.11
CA GLY A 76 -1.99 -12.58 0.22
C GLY A 76 -2.14 -12.21 -1.26
N HIS A 77 -3.31 -11.70 -1.65
CA HIS A 77 -3.58 -11.20 -3.00
C HIS A 77 -2.73 -9.98 -3.35
N LEU A 78 -2.49 -9.06 -2.41
CA LEU A 78 -1.65 -7.87 -2.63
C LEU A 78 -0.18 -8.23 -2.86
N GLN A 79 0.35 -9.18 -2.09
CA GLN A 79 1.76 -9.58 -2.17
C GLN A 79 1.99 -10.83 -3.03
N SER A 80 0.95 -11.36 -3.66
CA SER A 80 0.98 -12.59 -4.46
C SER A 80 1.59 -13.78 -3.70
N HIS A 81 1.28 -13.93 -2.41
CA HIS A 81 1.64 -15.13 -1.62
C HIS A 81 0.45 -15.66 -0.84
N ASP A 82 0.52 -16.89 -0.35
CA ASP A 82 -0.53 -17.53 0.45
C ASP A 82 -1.88 -17.74 -0.27
N LEU A 83 -1.90 -17.68 -1.60
CA LEU A 83 -3.03 -18.07 -2.46
C LEU A 83 -3.08 -19.60 -2.64
N THR A 84 -3.05 -20.33 -1.53
CA THR A 84 -3.01 -21.80 -1.54
C THR A 84 -4.40 -22.36 -1.22
N GLY A 85 -4.91 -23.22 -2.09
CA GLY A 85 -6.16 -23.95 -1.86
C GLY A 85 -6.96 -24.16 -3.15
N VAL A 86 -7.78 -25.22 -3.18
CA VAL A 86 -8.67 -25.52 -4.32
C VAL A 86 -9.70 -24.38 -4.51
N GLN A 87 -10.12 -23.72 -3.43
CA GLN A 87 -11.05 -22.59 -3.48
C GLN A 87 -10.46 -21.35 -4.18
N ALA A 88 -9.26 -20.91 -3.79
CA ALA A 88 -8.57 -19.78 -4.43
C ALA A 88 -8.26 -20.04 -5.92
N ARG A 89 -8.15 -21.31 -6.32
CA ARG A 89 -7.80 -21.71 -7.70
C ARG A 89 -9.01 -21.96 -8.60
N HIS A 90 -10.13 -22.43 -8.06
CA HIS A 90 -11.28 -22.87 -8.86
C HIS A 90 -12.55 -22.04 -8.66
N TYR A 91 -12.66 -21.27 -7.57
CA TYR A 91 -13.91 -20.57 -7.24
C TYR A 91 -13.73 -19.08 -6.96
N ASP A 92 -12.53 -18.64 -6.57
CA ASP A 92 -12.27 -17.23 -6.32
C ASP A 92 -11.84 -16.50 -7.61
N GLY A 93 -12.83 -15.97 -8.32
CA GLY A 93 -12.64 -15.11 -9.50
C GLY A 93 -12.60 -13.62 -9.18
N HIS A 94 -12.59 -13.23 -7.90
CA HIS A 94 -12.54 -11.81 -7.50
C HIS A 94 -11.14 -11.25 -7.74
N ASP A 95 -11.04 -10.04 -8.29
CA ASP A 95 -9.75 -9.43 -8.64
C ASP A 95 -9.06 -8.75 -7.44
N TYR A 96 -9.82 -8.51 -6.36
CA TYR A 96 -9.43 -7.79 -5.15
C TYR A 96 -8.87 -6.38 -5.40
N MET A 97 -9.16 -5.75 -6.54
CA MET A 97 -8.53 -4.49 -6.94
C MET A 97 -8.87 -3.35 -5.99
N ARG A 98 -10.09 -3.33 -5.44
CA ARG A 98 -10.51 -2.33 -4.46
C ARG A 98 -9.79 -2.50 -3.13
N GLU A 99 -9.73 -3.73 -2.65
CA GLU A 99 -9.15 -4.12 -1.38
C GLU A 99 -7.62 -3.93 -1.40
N LYS A 100 -6.98 -4.31 -2.51
CA LYS A 100 -5.55 -4.04 -2.76
C LYS A 100 -5.24 -2.54 -2.72
N ARG A 101 -6.07 -1.71 -3.36
CA ARG A 101 -5.91 -0.26 -3.34
C ARG A 101 -6.01 0.30 -1.92
N GLN A 102 -7.05 -0.08 -1.17
CA GLN A 102 -7.23 0.35 0.22
C GLN A 102 -6.05 -0.06 1.11
N ALA A 103 -5.54 -1.29 0.93
CA ALA A 103 -4.34 -1.73 1.65
C ALA A 103 -3.10 -0.90 1.30
N LEU A 104 -2.90 -0.54 0.03
CA LEU A 104 -1.80 0.34 -0.39
C LEU A 104 -1.93 1.76 0.16
N GLU A 105 -3.16 2.31 0.24
CA GLU A 105 -3.42 3.61 0.84
C GLU A 105 -3.02 3.65 2.32
N ILE A 106 -3.27 2.56 3.07
CA ILE A 106 -2.80 2.41 4.46
C ILE A 106 -1.27 2.47 4.54
N VAL A 107 -0.57 1.72 3.67
CA VAL A 107 0.91 1.72 3.64
C VAL A 107 1.44 3.13 3.36
N VAL A 108 0.88 3.80 2.36
CA VAL A 108 1.26 5.18 2.01
C VAL A 108 1.04 6.12 3.19
N LYS A 109 -0.12 6.06 3.82
CA LYS A 109 -0.45 6.88 4.99
C LYS A 109 0.59 6.71 6.10
N VAL A 110 0.88 5.47 6.52
CA VAL A 110 1.83 5.20 7.60
C VAL A 110 3.24 5.71 7.25
N ILE A 111 3.70 5.50 6.02
CA ILE A 111 5.02 5.97 5.58
C ILE A 111 5.09 7.51 5.56
N CYS A 112 4.01 8.18 5.13
CA CYS A 112 3.92 9.63 5.08
C CYS A 112 3.69 10.28 6.46
N GLU A 113 3.13 9.57 7.44
CA GLU A 113 2.97 10.06 8.82
C GLU A 113 4.27 9.88 9.62
N ALA A 114 5.02 8.79 9.38
CA ALA A 114 6.31 8.51 10.03
C ALA A 114 7.44 9.50 9.67
N ARG A 115 7.27 10.29 8.60
CA ARG A 115 8.11 11.43 8.25
C ARG A 115 7.20 12.60 7.92
N PRO A 116 7.20 13.74 8.64
CA PRO A 116 6.48 14.92 8.17
C PRO A 116 7.06 15.35 6.82
N ALA A 117 6.38 14.96 5.74
CA ALA A 117 6.86 15.13 4.38
C ALA A 117 6.49 16.53 3.91
N ALA A 118 7.42 17.47 3.99
CA ALA A 118 7.23 18.79 3.38
C ALA A 118 7.15 18.76 1.84
N SER A 119 7.32 17.60 1.16
CA SER A 119 7.38 17.56 -0.31
C SER A 119 6.80 16.34 -1.03
N TRP A 120 6.50 15.21 -0.37
CA TRP A 120 6.11 13.96 -1.06
C TRP A 120 4.59 13.79 -1.22
N THR A 121 3.80 14.39 -0.33
CA THR A 121 2.33 14.36 -0.34
C THR A 121 1.71 15.27 -1.40
N ALA A 122 2.48 16.20 -1.99
CA ALA A 122 2.06 17.00 -3.13
C ALA A 122 2.18 16.21 -4.45
N TRP A 123 3.23 15.38 -4.58
CA TRP A 123 3.48 14.50 -5.73
C TRP A 123 2.48 13.33 -5.84
N LEU A 124 2.12 12.69 -4.72
CA LEU A 124 1.11 11.62 -4.73
C LEU A 124 -0.31 12.10 -5.09
N ARG A 125 -0.61 13.38 -4.85
CA ARG A 125 -1.94 13.96 -5.11
C ARG A 125 -2.13 14.44 -6.54
N SER A 126 -1.06 14.67 -7.31
CA SER A 126 -1.15 15.16 -8.68
C SER A 126 -1.41 14.06 -9.71
N ASP A 127 -1.10 12.80 -9.39
CA ASP A 127 -0.96 11.74 -10.40
C ASP A 127 -2.03 10.63 -10.30
N PHE A 128 -3.02 10.78 -9.43
CA PHE A 128 -4.09 9.79 -9.24
C PHE A 128 -5.49 10.40 -9.34
N GLU A 129 -5.75 11.15 -10.42
CA GLU A 129 -7.12 11.28 -10.92
C GLU A 129 -7.50 9.96 -11.60
N VAL A 130 -8.13 9.08 -10.84
CA VAL A 130 -8.92 8.00 -11.42
C VAL A 130 -10.16 8.66 -12.00
N GLU A 131 -10.23 8.78 -13.33
CA GLU A 131 -11.48 9.05 -14.02
C GLU A 131 -12.50 7.96 -13.61
N GLY A 132 -13.40 8.33 -12.70
CA GLY A 132 -14.38 7.42 -12.14
C GLY A 132 -14.69 7.76 -10.69
N SER A 133 -15.62 8.71 -10.51
CA SER A 133 -16.21 9.01 -9.21
C SER A 133 -16.85 7.75 -8.62
N VAL A 134 -16.27 7.22 -7.56
CA VAL A 134 -17.02 6.42 -6.59
C VAL A 134 -16.98 7.18 -5.29
N SER A 135 -18.09 7.87 -5.00
CA SER A 135 -18.30 8.53 -3.71
C SER A 135 -18.03 7.54 -2.57
N PRO A 136 -17.29 7.94 -1.52
CA PRO A 136 -17.14 7.09 -0.35
C PRO A 136 -18.51 6.87 0.30
N PRO A 137 -18.85 5.67 0.76
CA PRO A 137 -20.06 5.48 1.54
C PRO A 137 -19.94 6.29 2.84
N THR A 138 -20.87 7.21 3.05
CA THR A 138 -21.06 7.94 4.29
C THR A 138 -21.17 6.94 5.45
N LEU A 139 -20.22 7.00 6.38
CA LEU A 139 -20.32 6.30 7.66
C LEU A 139 -21.42 6.98 8.48
N ALA A 140 -22.65 6.49 8.37
CA ALA A 140 -23.68 6.79 9.35
C ALA A 140 -23.28 6.12 10.67
N SER A 141 -22.81 6.92 11.63
CA SER A 141 -22.69 6.48 13.03
C SER A 141 -24.07 6.48 13.70
N PRO A 142 -24.29 5.60 14.69
CA PRO A 142 -25.61 5.30 15.21
C PRO A 142 -26.00 6.26 16.35
N LEU A 143 -27.25 6.72 16.35
CA LEU A 143 -27.95 7.21 17.54
C LEU A 143 -29.34 6.55 17.53
N VAL A 144 -29.50 5.45 18.28
CA VAL A 144 -30.22 5.42 19.55
C VAL A 144 -31.66 5.96 19.42
N GLY A 145 -32.60 5.02 19.29
CA GLY A 145 -34.03 5.24 19.43
C GLY A 145 -34.64 3.95 19.98
N VAL A 146 -34.55 3.80 21.30
CA VAL A 146 -35.20 2.73 22.07
C VAL A 146 -36.72 2.84 21.86
N GLY A 147 -37.34 1.72 21.46
CA GLY A 147 -38.79 1.62 21.36
C GLY A 147 -39.43 1.53 22.74
N GLU A 148 -40.52 2.28 22.93
CA GLU A 148 -41.55 1.97 23.92
C GLU A 148 -42.77 1.35 23.21
N PRO A 149 -43.42 0.33 23.80
CA PRO A 149 -44.59 -0.30 23.22
C PRO A 149 -45.88 0.42 23.65
N ALA A 150 -46.67 0.90 22.67
CA ALA A 150 -48.03 1.35 22.94
C ALA A 150 -48.99 0.16 22.97
N SER A 151 -49.53 -0.05 24.17
CA SER A 151 -50.50 -1.05 24.58
C SER A 151 -51.74 -1.13 23.68
N SER A 152 -52.15 -2.37 23.44
CA SER A 152 -53.50 -2.74 23.03
C SER A 152 -54.52 -2.22 24.05
N SER A 153 -55.57 -1.54 23.58
CA SER A 153 -56.85 -1.46 24.28
C SER A 153 -58.01 -1.56 23.28
N ARG A 154 -58.90 -2.49 23.60
CA ARG A 154 -60.12 -2.92 22.92
C ARG A 154 -61.28 -1.93 23.18
N VAL A 155 -62.39 -2.12 22.46
CA VAL A 155 -63.80 -1.66 22.71
C VAL A 155 -64.13 -0.31 22.04
N ALA A 156 -65.22 -0.11 21.28
CA ALA A 156 -66.51 -0.80 21.10
C ALA A 156 -66.92 -0.86 19.61
#